data_AF-A0A642USI7-F1
#
_entry.id   AF-A0A642USI7-F1
#
_cell.length_a   1.000
_cell.length_b   1.000
_cell.length_c   1.000
_cell.angle_alpha   90.00
_cell.angle_beta   90.00
_cell.angle_gamma   90.00
#
_symmetry.space_group_name_H-M   'P 1'
#
loop_
_entity.id
_entity.type
_entity.pdbx_description
1 polymer ?
#
loop_
_entity_poly.entity_id
_entity_poly.type
_entity_poly.pdbx_seq_one_letter_code
_entity_poly.pdbx_strand_id
1 'polypeptide(L)'
;MQSVSLTDGDIRGLSLLLSMMSTGLMFAKLSSMPELSAISSHLFDAISFKPHGDIIDDWMSMSRQLYQRSVRYASLDDITFLIEWYLVVSTFCDHHLDIVKHYLEFNTVLMYGALNRDFIAAISDNEHIGDANSPVVNRINHYWIQLKLCEIDCSFFVDKGSLLQGAQYAHGNIPSFEFMERLYGGAGFPELPVDEVKTSLFVWGKYYSRKLEIRDLHEFIVSYLSLYADMAQFTQEAVASWPQDAAAQWTAAVRASSAYFLCVRWLTFVRLEQGYFPSLRFAIYTMAMVCQFNPVLRLMDEHPDFLAHSLPEANVHHFRWVYVLFIYSSVFLAVLASFRQRTGALSPSRVYDTVRAKFDRVWRQFHSLEALRSVPKYADCLEISQLWAQLGALASSRDLIAALQRALGADRSSRAVNYFFGSEHNLGAYVDTLWELMDDMCRATEPLTVVRGIVVNDDMLETYGSRLEGFQFDKDDVIEFIDAHSTT
;
A
#
# COMPACT_ATOMS: atom_id res chain seq x y z
N MET A 1 -6.84 52.03 5.76
CA MET A 1 -6.42 50.62 5.58
C MET A 1 -5.29 50.62 4.57
N GLN A 2 -4.08 50.21 4.96
CA GLN A 2 -3.02 49.93 3.99
C GLN A 2 -3.38 48.62 3.27
N SER A 3 -3.47 48.66 1.94
CA SER A 3 -3.65 47.45 1.15
C SER A 3 -2.33 46.69 1.13
N VAL A 4 -2.29 45.51 1.76
CA VAL A 4 -1.15 44.60 1.63
C VAL A 4 -1.24 43.94 0.25
N SER A 5 -0.26 44.20 -0.62
CA SER A 5 -0.12 43.48 -1.89
C SER A 5 0.70 42.22 -1.67
N LEU A 6 0.08 41.06 -1.85
CA LEU A 6 0.78 39.77 -1.80
C LEU A 6 1.44 39.49 -3.15
N THR A 7 2.68 38.99 -3.13
CA THR A 7 3.36 38.48 -4.32
C THR A 7 2.82 37.09 -4.69
N ASP A 8 3.11 36.62 -5.91
CA ASP A 8 2.76 35.25 -6.31
C ASP A 8 3.42 34.20 -5.40
N GLY A 9 4.65 34.46 -4.93
CA GLY A 9 5.35 33.61 -3.98
C GLY A 9 4.64 33.54 -2.62
N ASP A 10 4.12 34.67 -2.14
CA ASP A 10 3.35 34.72 -0.88
C ASP A 10 2.03 33.94 -1.00
N ILE A 11 1.36 34.03 -2.14
CA ILE A 11 0.11 33.29 -2.40
C ILE A 11 0.37 31.79 -2.42
N ARG A 12 1.45 31.36 -3.08
CA ARG A 12 1.88 29.94 -3.12
C ARG A 12 2.25 29.44 -1.73
N GLY A 13 3.07 30.19 -1.00
CA GLY A 13 3.46 29.86 0.36
C GLY A 13 2.26 29.76 1.30
N LEU A 14 1.30 30.68 1.20
CA LEU A 14 0.07 30.64 2.00
C LEU A 14 -0.81 29.45 1.63
N SER A 15 -0.92 29.12 0.35
CA SER A 15 -1.66 27.93 -0.12
C SER A 15 -1.09 26.64 0.48
N LEU A 16 0.23 26.46 0.40
CA LEU A 16 0.94 25.31 0.99
C LEU A 16 0.83 25.30 2.51
N LEU A 17 1.01 26.45 3.16
CA LEU A 17 0.88 26.55 4.60
C LEU A 17 -0.51 26.14 5.07
N LEU A 18 -1.57 26.63 4.43
CA LEU A 18 -2.95 26.27 4.78
C LEU A 18 -3.21 24.78 4.55
N SER A 19 -2.72 24.18 3.47
CA SER A 19 -2.90 22.74 3.24
C SER A 19 -2.09 21.91 4.23
N MET A 20 -0.83 22.26 4.49
CA MET A 20 0.03 21.60 5.47
C MET A 20 -0.54 21.73 6.88
N MET A 21 -1.07 22.89 7.24
CA MET A 21 -1.74 23.11 8.53
C MET A 21 -3.03 22.33 8.61
N SER A 22 -3.84 22.25 7.54
CA SER A 22 -5.07 21.44 7.55
C SER A 22 -4.77 19.95 7.73
N THR A 23 -3.82 19.43 6.94
CA THR A 23 -3.35 18.05 7.04
C THR A 23 -2.66 17.79 8.39
N GLY A 24 -1.84 18.72 8.87
CA GLY A 24 -1.17 18.67 10.17
C GLY A 24 -2.13 18.77 11.36
N LEU A 25 -3.20 19.56 11.26
CA LEU A 25 -4.26 19.67 12.28
C LEU A 25 -5.18 18.45 12.27
N MET A 26 -5.38 17.78 11.13
CA MET A 26 -5.99 16.45 11.14
C MET A 26 -5.17 15.48 12.00
N PHE A 27 -3.84 15.55 11.92
CA PHE A 27 -2.96 14.78 12.78
C PHE A 27 -2.89 15.31 14.22
N ALA A 28 -2.93 16.62 14.47
CA ALA A 28 -2.93 17.20 15.82
C ALA A 28 -4.28 17.06 16.56
N LYS A 29 -5.39 16.84 15.85
CA LYS A 29 -6.66 16.44 16.46
C LYS A 29 -6.52 15.07 17.16
N LEU A 30 -5.62 14.21 16.65
CA LEU A 30 -5.22 12.96 17.31
C LEU A 30 -4.47 13.25 18.62
N SER A 31 -3.61 14.26 18.68
CA SER A 31 -2.84 14.63 19.88
C SER A 31 -3.63 15.36 20.97
N SER A 32 -4.91 15.65 20.73
CA SER A 32 -5.77 16.39 21.68
C SER A 32 -6.35 15.54 22.81
N MET A 33 -5.98 14.27 22.90
CA MET A 33 -6.19 13.39 24.06
C MET A 33 -4.94 13.41 24.96
N PRO A 34 -5.08 13.35 26.29
CA PRO A 34 -3.95 13.44 27.24
C PRO A 34 -2.82 12.43 27.00
N GLU A 35 -3.11 11.34 26.29
CA GLU A 35 -2.21 10.22 25.98
C GLU A 35 -1.40 10.43 24.68
N LEU A 36 -1.70 11.46 23.88
CA LEU A 36 -1.18 11.61 22.50
C LEU A 36 -0.40 12.93 22.28
N SER A 37 0.06 13.62 23.34
CA SER A 37 0.70 14.95 23.23
C SER A 37 1.99 14.99 22.39
N ALA A 38 2.53 13.84 21.97
CA ALA A 38 3.78 13.74 21.22
C ALA A 38 3.64 13.58 19.69
N ILE A 39 2.42 13.40 19.12
CA ILE A 39 2.22 13.34 17.64
C ILE A 39 2.29 14.73 16.97
N SER A 40 2.40 15.77 17.79
CA SER A 40 2.43 17.14 17.32
C SER A 40 3.78 17.40 16.67
N SER A 41 3.77 17.59 15.34
CA SER A 41 4.90 18.25 14.69
C SER A 41 5.17 19.55 15.45
N HIS A 42 6.44 19.88 15.70
CA HIS A 42 6.89 21.06 16.45
C HIS A 42 6.28 22.43 16.03
N LEU A 43 5.45 22.47 14.98
CA LEU A 43 4.59 23.58 14.58
C LEU A 43 3.35 23.80 15.47
N PHE A 44 2.81 22.77 16.13
CA PHE A 44 1.52 22.84 16.83
C PHE A 44 1.56 22.63 18.35
N ASP A 45 2.70 22.19 18.92
CA ASP A 45 2.91 22.09 20.38
C ASP A 45 2.67 23.41 21.12
N ALA A 46 2.78 24.54 20.40
CA ALA A 46 2.59 25.87 20.95
C ALA A 46 1.14 26.39 20.92
N ILE A 47 0.20 25.73 20.24
CA ILE A 47 -1.14 26.29 19.98
C ILE A 47 -2.21 25.39 20.60
N SER A 48 -2.88 25.88 21.65
CA SER A 48 -4.03 25.29 22.36
C SER A 48 -5.31 25.16 21.51
N PHE A 49 -5.18 25.09 20.18
CA PHE A 49 -6.27 25.20 19.23
C PHE A 49 -6.76 23.81 18.83
N LYS A 50 -8.00 23.48 19.19
CA LYS A 50 -8.73 22.30 18.72
C LYS A 50 -9.76 22.76 17.67
N PRO A 51 -9.42 22.82 16.38
CA PRO A 51 -10.36 23.29 15.37
C PRO A 51 -11.57 22.35 15.27
N HIS A 52 -12.76 22.94 15.14
CA HIS A 52 -13.94 22.23 14.66
C HIS A 52 -13.68 21.72 13.22
N GLY A 53 -14.35 20.63 12.80
CA GLY A 53 -14.17 20.05 11.45
C GLY A 53 -14.30 21.08 10.32
N ASP A 54 -15.23 22.00 10.50
CA ASP A 54 -15.51 23.12 9.59
C ASP A 54 -14.26 23.97 9.28
N ILE A 55 -13.35 24.16 10.25
CA ILE A 55 -12.14 24.98 10.06
C ILE A 55 -11.12 24.27 9.16
N ILE A 56 -10.98 22.95 9.28
CA ILE A 56 -10.06 22.16 8.44
C ILE A 56 -10.55 22.20 6.98
N ASP A 57 -11.85 22.01 6.77
CA ASP A 57 -12.45 22.07 5.44
C ASP A 57 -12.39 23.49 4.84
N ASP A 58 -12.62 24.53 5.66
CA ASP A 58 -12.49 25.93 5.25
C ASP A 58 -11.05 26.27 4.86
N TRP A 59 -10.05 25.82 5.62
CA TRP A 59 -8.64 26.06 5.32
C TRP A 59 -8.19 25.32 4.08
N MET A 60 -8.65 24.09 3.88
CA MET A 60 -8.43 23.34 2.65
C MET A 60 -9.12 24.00 1.45
N SER A 61 -10.32 24.56 1.63
CA SER A 61 -11.03 25.35 0.61
C SER A 61 -10.26 26.62 0.25
N MET A 62 -9.77 27.36 1.23
CA MET A 62 -8.95 28.56 1.02
C MET A 62 -7.64 28.23 0.32
N SER A 63 -6.95 27.17 0.75
CA SER A 63 -5.74 26.66 0.07
C SER A 63 -6.01 26.40 -1.41
N ARG A 64 -7.09 25.69 -1.74
CA ARG A 64 -7.48 25.45 -3.14
C ARG A 64 -7.75 26.73 -3.93
N GLN A 65 -8.44 27.70 -3.34
CA GLN A 65 -8.71 28.97 -4.01
C GLN A 65 -7.43 29.77 -4.30
N LEU A 66 -6.47 29.76 -3.38
CA LEU A 66 -5.15 30.40 -3.57
C LEU A 66 -4.30 29.64 -4.60
N TYR A 67 -4.32 28.30 -4.54
CA TYR A 67 -3.72 27.44 -5.56
C TYR A 67 -4.25 27.79 -6.95
N GLN A 68 -5.56 27.78 -7.17
CA GLN A 68 -6.18 28.08 -8.46
C GLN A 68 -5.78 29.45 -9.03
N ARG A 69 -5.49 30.43 -8.17
CA ARG A 69 -5.01 31.77 -8.58
C ARG A 69 -3.53 31.82 -8.92
N SER A 70 -2.74 30.86 -8.45
CA SER A 70 -1.27 30.81 -8.58
C SER A 70 -0.74 29.69 -9.47
N VAL A 71 -1.63 28.82 -9.97
CA VAL A 71 -1.32 27.76 -10.95
C VAL A 71 -0.70 28.38 -12.20
N ARG A 72 0.53 27.97 -12.47
CA ARG A 72 1.32 28.26 -13.68
C ARG A 72 2.14 27.02 -14.01
N TYR A 73 2.77 27.02 -15.18
CA TYR A 73 3.59 25.89 -15.66
C TYR A 73 4.76 26.34 -16.53
N ALA A 74 5.12 27.62 -16.48
CA ALA A 74 6.11 28.20 -17.37
C ALA A 74 7.55 27.87 -16.94
N SER A 75 7.79 27.70 -15.65
CA SER A 75 9.10 27.38 -15.07
C SER A 75 9.12 26.05 -14.32
N LEU A 76 10.31 25.54 -14.03
CA LEU A 76 10.49 24.38 -13.13
C LEU A 76 9.99 24.65 -11.71
N ASP A 77 10.11 25.89 -11.22
CA ASP A 77 9.59 26.28 -9.91
C ASP A 77 8.05 26.22 -9.88
N ASP A 78 7.40 26.56 -11.00
CA ASP A 78 5.95 26.41 -11.13
C ASP A 78 5.54 24.94 -11.00
N ILE A 79 6.20 24.04 -11.75
CA ILE A 79 5.91 22.60 -11.70
C ILE A 79 6.21 22.03 -10.31
N THR A 80 7.33 22.44 -9.70
CA THR A 80 7.71 22.02 -8.35
C THR A 80 6.63 22.39 -7.34
N PHE A 81 6.13 23.63 -7.38
CA PHE A 81 5.02 24.07 -6.53
C PHE A 81 3.76 23.23 -6.74
N LEU A 82 3.39 22.92 -7.99
CA LEU A 82 2.21 22.09 -8.28
C LEU A 82 2.34 20.69 -7.66
N ILE A 83 3.53 20.07 -7.78
CA ILE A 83 3.79 18.74 -7.22
C ILE A 83 3.77 18.80 -5.68
N GLU A 84 4.47 19.75 -5.07
CA GLU A 84 4.49 19.92 -3.61
C GLU A 84 3.07 20.12 -3.06
N TRP A 85 2.29 20.98 -3.70
CA TRP A 85 0.90 21.23 -3.29
C TRP A 85 0.05 19.96 -3.41
N TYR A 86 0.19 19.23 -4.52
CA TYR A 86 -0.50 17.96 -4.70
C TYR A 86 -0.11 16.92 -3.65
N LEU A 87 1.18 16.75 -3.32
CA LEU A 87 1.62 15.78 -2.33
C LEU A 87 1.06 16.06 -0.93
N VAL A 88 0.79 17.33 -0.59
CA VAL A 88 0.12 17.69 0.66
C VAL A 88 -1.38 17.40 0.60
N VAL A 89 -2.04 17.74 -0.52
CA VAL A 89 -3.49 17.56 -0.70
C VAL A 89 -3.88 16.10 -0.93
N SER A 90 -3.02 15.29 -1.54
CA SER A 90 -3.22 13.86 -1.73
C SER A 90 -3.40 13.16 -0.37
N THR A 91 -2.63 13.56 0.63
CA THR A 91 -2.75 13.07 2.00
C THR A 91 -4.13 13.41 2.57
N PHE A 92 -4.61 14.64 2.40
CA PHE A 92 -5.95 15.03 2.82
C PHE A 92 -7.05 14.19 2.14
N CYS A 93 -6.96 14.03 0.82
CA CYS A 93 -7.93 13.24 0.05
C CYS A 93 -7.92 11.76 0.45
N ASP A 94 -6.73 11.19 0.69
CA ASP A 94 -6.54 9.81 1.12
C ASP A 94 -7.21 9.53 2.47
N HIS A 95 -7.06 10.43 3.45
CA HIS A 95 -7.64 10.28 4.78
C HIS A 95 -9.18 10.42 4.80
N HIS A 96 -9.75 11.10 3.80
CA HIS A 96 -11.19 11.25 3.60
C HIS A 96 -11.78 10.27 2.58
N LEU A 97 -10.97 9.34 2.05
CA LEU A 97 -11.37 8.40 0.98
C LEU A 97 -11.95 9.11 -0.27
N ASP A 98 -11.54 10.35 -0.55
CA ASP A 98 -11.97 11.13 -1.72
C ASP A 98 -11.09 10.83 -2.93
N ILE A 99 -11.19 9.59 -3.41
CA ILE A 99 -10.27 9.03 -4.41
C ILE A 99 -10.44 9.65 -5.80
N VAL A 100 -11.66 10.08 -6.14
CA VAL A 100 -11.94 10.72 -7.43
C VAL A 100 -11.25 12.08 -7.49
N LYS A 101 -11.38 12.88 -6.42
CA LYS A 101 -10.69 14.16 -6.35
C LYS A 101 -9.18 14.00 -6.32
N HIS A 102 -8.68 13.04 -5.56
CA HIS A 102 -7.27 12.68 -5.55
C HIS A 102 -6.75 12.44 -6.98
N TYR A 103 -7.48 11.64 -7.76
CA TYR A 103 -7.14 11.33 -9.15
C TYR A 103 -7.18 12.54 -10.09
N LEU A 104 -8.14 13.44 -9.92
CA LEU A 104 -8.27 14.65 -10.75
C LEU A 104 -7.11 15.64 -10.49
N GLU A 105 -6.74 15.83 -9.22
CA GLU A 105 -5.61 16.70 -8.86
C GLU A 105 -4.29 16.11 -9.37
N PHE A 106 -4.11 14.78 -9.26
CA PHE A 106 -2.95 14.08 -9.80
C PHE A 106 -2.78 14.31 -11.31
N ASN A 107 -3.84 14.08 -12.09
CA ASN A 107 -3.78 14.29 -13.53
C ASN A 107 -3.63 15.76 -13.91
N THR A 108 -4.09 16.69 -13.08
CA THR A 108 -3.85 18.13 -13.31
C THR A 108 -2.36 18.46 -13.22
N VAL A 109 -1.66 17.92 -12.23
CA VAL A 109 -0.19 18.07 -12.12
C VAL A 109 0.51 17.47 -13.33
N LEU A 110 0.12 16.26 -13.74
CA LEU A 110 0.70 15.60 -14.91
C LEU A 110 0.40 16.34 -16.23
N MET A 111 -0.77 16.94 -16.36
CA MET A 111 -1.10 17.76 -17.52
C MET A 111 -0.16 18.97 -17.62
N TYR A 112 0.05 19.69 -16.52
CA TYR A 112 0.94 20.85 -16.50
C TYR A 112 2.41 20.46 -16.67
N GLY A 113 2.85 19.36 -16.05
CA GLY A 113 4.20 18.81 -16.24
C GLY A 113 4.48 18.48 -17.71
N ALA A 114 3.50 17.92 -18.43
CA ALA A 114 3.65 17.55 -19.83
C ALA A 114 3.80 18.76 -20.77
N LEU A 115 3.34 19.93 -20.33
CA LEU A 115 3.48 21.20 -21.06
C LEU A 115 4.81 21.91 -20.78
N ASN A 116 5.57 21.47 -19.77
CA ASN A 116 6.83 22.09 -19.40
C ASN A 116 8.03 21.29 -19.94
N ARG A 117 8.74 21.83 -20.92
CA ARG A 117 9.86 21.14 -21.60
C ARG A 117 11.05 20.89 -20.69
N ASP A 118 11.36 21.83 -19.79
CA ASP A 118 12.48 21.71 -18.87
C ASP A 118 12.25 20.59 -17.86
N PHE A 119 11.01 20.43 -17.40
CA PHE A 119 10.61 19.33 -16.53
C PHE A 119 10.76 17.99 -17.25
N ILE A 120 10.25 17.87 -18.48
CA ILE A 120 10.40 16.66 -19.29
C ILE A 120 11.88 16.32 -19.52
N ALA A 121 12.71 17.31 -19.82
CA ALA A 121 14.15 17.10 -19.99
C ALA A 121 14.80 16.59 -18.68
N ALA A 122 14.47 17.20 -17.54
CA ALA A 122 15.04 16.84 -16.25
C ALA A 122 14.64 15.42 -15.78
N ILE A 123 13.39 15.00 -15.98
CA ILE A 123 12.94 13.64 -15.62
C ILE A 123 13.48 12.57 -16.56
N SER A 124 14.02 12.94 -17.72
CA SER A 124 14.63 12.00 -18.69
C SER A 124 16.16 11.98 -18.61
N ASP A 125 16.76 12.88 -17.84
CA ASP A 125 18.20 12.94 -17.66
C ASP A 125 18.66 11.81 -16.74
N ASN A 126 19.42 10.86 -17.30
CA ASN A 126 20.02 9.75 -16.56
C ASN A 126 21.51 9.98 -16.22
N GLU A 127 22.15 10.93 -16.90
CA GLU A 127 23.60 11.16 -16.81
C GLU A 127 23.95 11.91 -15.53
N HIS A 128 23.10 12.85 -15.12
CA HIS A 128 23.34 13.74 -13.97
C HIS A 128 22.65 13.27 -12.68
N ILE A 129 22.12 12.05 -12.65
CA ILE A 129 21.42 11.50 -11.48
C ILE A 129 22.42 11.16 -10.39
N GLY A 130 22.20 11.70 -9.20
CA GLY A 130 23.10 11.55 -8.05
C GLY A 130 24.34 12.44 -8.12
N ASP A 131 24.50 13.26 -9.17
CA ASP A 131 25.58 14.24 -9.26
C ASP A 131 25.29 15.43 -8.34
N ALA A 132 26.17 15.66 -7.36
CA ALA A 132 26.06 16.78 -6.43
C ALA A 132 26.08 18.15 -7.14
N ASN A 133 26.63 18.23 -8.36
CA ASN A 133 26.66 19.46 -9.16
C ASN A 133 25.36 19.71 -9.93
N SER A 134 24.40 18.79 -9.88
CA SER A 134 23.13 18.86 -10.59
C SER A 134 21.91 18.83 -9.64
N PRO A 135 21.84 19.74 -8.64
CA PRO A 135 20.82 19.69 -7.58
C PRO A 135 19.39 19.86 -8.09
N VAL A 136 19.19 20.59 -9.19
CA VAL A 136 17.87 20.80 -9.80
C VAL A 136 17.36 19.50 -10.42
N VAL A 137 18.20 18.80 -11.19
CA VAL A 137 17.85 17.50 -11.81
C VAL A 137 17.53 16.48 -10.72
N ASN A 138 18.34 16.40 -9.67
CA ASN A 138 18.08 15.51 -8.54
C ASN A 138 16.75 15.85 -7.87
N ARG A 139 16.49 17.11 -7.50
CA ARG A 139 15.23 17.52 -6.86
C ARG A 139 14.00 17.19 -7.70
N ILE A 140 14.05 17.46 -9.01
CA ILE A 140 12.95 17.13 -9.93
C ILE A 140 12.72 15.62 -10.00
N ASN A 141 13.78 14.82 -10.04
CA ASN A 141 13.67 13.37 -10.05
C ASN A 141 13.16 12.80 -8.71
N HIS A 142 13.44 13.45 -7.58
CA HIS A 142 12.82 13.08 -6.30
C HIS A 142 11.29 13.22 -6.38
N TYR A 143 10.79 14.37 -6.85
CA TYR A 143 9.34 14.57 -7.03
C TYR A 143 8.72 13.63 -8.07
N TRP A 144 9.44 13.39 -9.17
CA TRP A 144 8.98 12.47 -10.21
C TRP A 144 8.77 11.05 -9.69
N ILE A 145 9.71 10.54 -8.88
CA ILE A 145 9.54 9.24 -8.21
C ILE A 145 8.30 9.27 -7.32
N GLN A 146 8.11 10.31 -6.51
CA GLN A 146 6.92 10.38 -5.64
C GLN A 146 5.61 10.33 -6.43
N LEU A 147 5.54 10.98 -7.59
CA LEU A 147 4.37 10.88 -8.48
C LEU A 147 4.17 9.46 -9.03
N LYS A 148 5.24 8.79 -9.47
CA LYS A 148 5.20 7.39 -9.93
C LYS A 148 4.75 6.45 -8.82
N LEU A 149 5.24 6.66 -7.60
CA LEU A 149 4.83 5.90 -6.42
C LEU A 149 3.35 6.14 -6.10
N CYS A 150 2.85 7.38 -6.19
CA CYS A 150 1.42 7.67 -5.98
C CYS A 150 0.52 6.90 -6.95
N GLU A 151 0.89 6.81 -8.23
CA GLU A 151 0.14 6.05 -9.24
C GLU A 151 0.04 4.59 -8.85
N ILE A 152 1.16 3.94 -8.55
CA ILE A 152 1.15 2.52 -8.22
C ILE A 152 0.50 2.25 -6.88
N ASP A 153 0.65 3.12 -5.90
CA ASP A 153 0.07 2.95 -4.56
C ASP A 153 -1.47 2.98 -4.56
N CYS A 154 -2.07 3.61 -5.56
CA CYS A 154 -3.51 3.78 -5.66
C CYS A 154 -4.13 2.87 -6.72
N SER A 155 -4.88 1.85 -6.30
CA SER A 155 -5.55 0.93 -7.22
C SER A 155 -6.50 1.63 -8.20
N PHE A 156 -7.13 2.75 -7.80
CA PHE A 156 -7.96 3.56 -8.68
C PHE A 156 -7.18 4.22 -9.82
N PHE A 157 -5.94 4.67 -9.55
CA PHE A 157 -5.12 5.34 -10.55
C PHE A 157 -4.63 4.31 -11.58
N VAL A 158 -4.23 3.13 -11.11
CA VAL A 158 -3.86 2.00 -11.97
C VAL A 158 -5.05 1.56 -12.85
N ASP A 159 -6.25 1.45 -12.28
CA ASP A 159 -7.47 1.04 -13.01
C ASP A 159 -7.90 2.05 -14.07
N LYS A 160 -7.94 3.35 -13.71
CA LYS A 160 -8.36 4.41 -14.63
C LYS A 160 -7.30 4.75 -15.67
N GLY A 161 -6.06 4.34 -15.42
CA GLY A 161 -4.88 4.83 -16.11
C GLY A 161 -4.57 6.28 -15.69
N SER A 162 -3.36 6.74 -15.95
CA SER A 162 -3.00 8.14 -15.73
C SER A 162 -2.28 8.71 -16.95
N LEU A 163 -2.11 10.04 -16.96
CA LEU A 163 -1.31 10.70 -17.99
C LEU A 163 0.16 10.25 -18.01
N LEU A 164 0.66 9.53 -16.98
CA LEU A 164 2.03 8.97 -16.96
C LEU A 164 2.27 7.93 -18.06
N GLN A 165 1.21 7.33 -18.61
CA GLN A 165 1.29 6.41 -19.74
C GLN A 165 1.33 7.14 -21.11
N GLY A 166 1.21 8.48 -21.10
CA GLY A 166 1.27 9.30 -22.30
C GLY A 166 2.66 9.37 -22.93
N ALA A 167 2.70 9.59 -24.25
CA ALA A 167 3.95 9.65 -25.02
C ALA A 167 4.95 10.70 -24.51
N GLN A 168 4.46 11.77 -23.88
CA GLN A 168 5.29 12.84 -23.30
C GLN A 168 6.20 12.32 -22.18
N TYR A 169 5.77 11.29 -21.46
CA TYR A 169 6.47 10.72 -20.32
C TYR A 169 7.17 9.39 -20.63
N ALA A 170 7.13 8.94 -21.88
CA ALA A 170 7.66 7.63 -22.30
C ALA A 170 9.15 7.47 -22.00
N HIS A 171 9.91 8.58 -21.99
CA HIS A 171 11.34 8.60 -21.70
C HIS A 171 11.65 9.08 -20.26
N GLY A 172 10.63 9.28 -19.43
CA GLY A 172 10.84 9.64 -18.03
C GLY A 172 11.48 8.49 -17.27
N ASN A 173 12.36 8.84 -16.33
CA ASN A 173 13.09 7.89 -15.51
C ASN A 173 12.15 6.95 -14.76
N ILE A 174 12.55 5.70 -14.63
CA ILE A 174 11.76 4.67 -13.98
C ILE A 174 12.35 4.46 -12.58
N PRO A 175 11.53 4.34 -11.53
CA PRO A 175 12.01 4.17 -10.17
C PRO A 175 12.50 2.74 -9.91
N SER A 176 13.43 2.24 -10.75
CA SER A 176 14.12 0.98 -10.52
C SER A 176 14.98 1.10 -9.26
N PHE A 177 15.29 -0.04 -8.64
CA PHE A 177 16.13 -0.08 -7.44
C PHE A 177 17.48 0.63 -7.66
N GLU A 178 18.17 0.34 -8.77
CA GLU A 178 19.44 0.97 -9.14
C GLU A 178 19.32 2.48 -9.36
N PHE A 179 18.23 2.94 -9.98
CA PHE A 179 17.98 4.36 -10.18
C PHE A 179 17.82 5.08 -8.84
N MET A 180 17.04 4.48 -7.92
CA MET A 180 16.82 5.05 -6.60
C MET A 180 18.06 5.02 -5.73
N GLU A 181 18.87 3.97 -5.79
CA GLU A 181 20.18 3.95 -5.11
C GLU A 181 21.07 5.10 -5.59
N ARG A 182 21.12 5.37 -6.90
CA ARG A 182 21.87 6.54 -7.41
C ARG A 182 21.31 7.86 -6.92
N LEU A 183 19.98 8.02 -6.89
CA LEU A 183 19.34 9.28 -6.52
C LEU A 183 19.42 9.57 -5.01
N TYR A 184 19.35 8.55 -4.15
CA TYR A 184 19.23 8.68 -2.68
C TYR A 184 20.50 8.24 -1.91
N GLY A 185 21.66 8.21 -2.57
CA GLY A 185 22.96 8.07 -1.87
C GLY A 185 23.41 6.64 -1.55
N GLY A 186 23.00 5.64 -2.35
CA GLY A 186 23.52 4.28 -2.33
C GLY A 186 22.62 3.24 -1.66
N ALA A 187 23.19 2.05 -1.43
CA ALA A 187 22.45 0.87 -0.96
C ALA A 187 21.78 1.10 0.40
N GLY A 188 20.46 0.85 0.45
CA GLY A 188 19.66 1.04 1.66
C GLY A 188 19.25 2.49 1.94
N PHE A 189 19.50 3.41 1.02
CA PHE A 189 19.07 4.83 1.08
C PHE A 189 19.49 5.54 2.39
N PRO A 190 20.79 5.54 2.74
CA PRO A 190 21.28 6.00 4.05
C PRO A 190 21.00 7.48 4.31
N GLU A 191 20.83 8.29 3.27
CA GLU A 191 20.55 9.73 3.37
C GLU A 191 19.11 10.03 3.78
N LEU A 192 18.20 9.05 3.72
CA LEU A 192 16.82 9.23 4.13
C LEU A 192 16.66 9.05 5.65
N PRO A 193 16.14 10.05 6.38
CA PRO A 193 15.99 9.95 7.83
C PRO A 193 14.81 9.06 8.26
N VAL A 194 13.93 8.68 7.33
CA VAL A 194 12.66 8.01 7.61
C VAL A 194 12.66 6.60 7.04
N ASP A 195 12.68 5.59 7.92
CA ASP A 195 12.81 4.18 7.54
C ASP A 195 11.63 3.64 6.71
N GLU A 196 10.48 4.30 6.77
CA GLU A 196 9.31 3.92 5.98
C GLU A 196 9.43 4.36 4.54
N VAL A 197 9.97 5.56 4.31
CA VAL A 197 10.27 6.01 2.95
C VAL A 197 11.30 5.07 2.33
N LYS A 198 12.32 4.66 3.10
CA LYS A 198 13.27 3.63 2.65
C LYS A 198 12.58 2.32 2.29
N THR A 199 11.65 1.87 3.13
CA THR A 199 10.89 0.63 2.94
C THR A 199 10.03 0.69 1.68
N SER A 200 9.26 1.77 1.49
CA SER A 200 8.44 1.97 0.30
C SER A 200 9.29 2.06 -0.97
N LEU A 201 10.40 2.81 -0.94
CA LEU A 201 11.34 2.87 -2.06
C LEU A 201 11.96 1.50 -2.35
N PHE A 202 12.30 0.71 -1.33
CA PHE A 202 12.84 -0.63 -1.54
C PHE A 202 11.82 -1.53 -2.25
N VAL A 203 10.62 -1.65 -1.69
CA VAL A 203 9.55 -2.52 -2.20
C VAL A 203 9.19 -2.14 -3.64
N TRP A 204 8.92 -0.86 -3.87
CA TRP A 204 8.56 -0.38 -5.20
C TRP A 204 9.73 -0.40 -6.17
N GLY A 205 10.96 -0.20 -5.70
CA GLY A 205 12.16 -0.32 -6.52
C GLY A 205 12.36 -1.71 -7.09
N LYS A 206 12.18 -2.74 -6.25
CA LYS A 206 12.23 -4.14 -6.68
C LYS A 206 11.10 -4.50 -7.64
N TYR A 207 9.95 -3.86 -7.50
CA TYR A 207 8.86 -3.96 -8.45
C TYR A 207 9.23 -3.36 -9.83
N TYR A 208 9.78 -2.15 -9.86
CA TYR A 208 10.14 -1.45 -11.10
C TYR A 208 11.45 -1.92 -11.74
N SER A 209 12.32 -2.60 -11.00
CA SER A 209 13.52 -3.27 -11.55
C SER A 209 13.20 -4.44 -12.48
N ARG A 210 11.92 -4.82 -12.62
CA ARG A 210 11.51 -5.88 -13.56
C ARG A 210 11.60 -5.37 -15.00
N LYS A 211 12.03 -6.25 -15.90
CA LYS A 211 12.24 -5.91 -17.32
C LYS A 211 10.95 -5.33 -17.91
N LEU A 212 11.04 -4.17 -18.55
CA LEU A 212 9.94 -3.58 -19.33
C LEU A 212 9.68 -4.35 -20.63
N GLU A 213 10.69 -5.07 -21.11
CA GLU A 213 10.65 -5.92 -22.29
C GLU A 213 10.41 -7.39 -21.89
N ILE A 214 9.23 -7.67 -21.33
CA ILE A 214 8.77 -9.06 -21.17
C ILE A 214 8.28 -9.53 -22.53
N ARG A 215 8.92 -10.56 -23.11
CA ARG A 215 8.68 -10.99 -24.49
C ARG A 215 7.59 -12.05 -24.61
N ASP A 216 7.38 -12.82 -23.54
CA ASP A 216 6.38 -13.87 -23.49
C ASP A 216 5.85 -14.10 -22.06
N LEU A 217 4.86 -14.98 -21.97
CA LEU A 217 4.20 -15.35 -20.72
C LEU A 217 5.18 -16.01 -19.72
N HIS A 218 6.15 -16.79 -20.20
CA HIS A 218 7.10 -17.47 -19.34
C HIS A 218 8.01 -16.47 -18.62
N GLU A 219 8.60 -15.53 -19.37
CA GLU A 219 9.39 -14.43 -18.80
C GLU A 219 8.57 -13.60 -17.80
N PHE A 220 7.27 -13.41 -18.07
CA PHE A 220 6.36 -12.74 -17.13
C PHE A 220 6.25 -13.50 -15.81
N ILE A 221 5.94 -14.80 -15.85
CA ILE A 221 5.75 -15.63 -14.65
C ILE A 221 7.06 -15.68 -13.83
N VAL A 222 8.21 -15.89 -14.48
CA VAL A 222 9.53 -15.89 -13.82
C VAL A 222 9.78 -14.55 -13.11
N SER A 223 9.57 -13.44 -13.82
CA SER A 223 9.78 -12.09 -13.28
C SER A 223 8.91 -11.82 -12.04
N TYR A 224 7.65 -12.25 -12.11
CA TYR A 224 6.67 -12.11 -11.05
C TYR A 224 6.97 -12.98 -9.82
N LEU A 225 7.20 -14.28 -9.99
CA LEU A 225 7.55 -15.16 -8.87
C LEU A 225 8.89 -14.77 -8.22
N SER A 226 9.84 -14.27 -9.01
CA SER A 226 11.10 -13.70 -8.50
C SER A 226 10.89 -12.43 -7.66
N LEU A 227 9.83 -11.65 -7.91
CA LEU A 227 9.48 -10.52 -7.07
C LEU A 227 8.99 -10.99 -5.70
N TYR A 228 8.20 -12.06 -5.67
CA TYR A 228 7.78 -12.65 -4.41
C TYR A 228 8.96 -13.22 -3.61
N ALA A 229 9.94 -13.84 -4.27
CA ALA A 229 11.15 -14.31 -3.61
C ALA A 229 11.92 -13.15 -2.96
N ASP A 230 12.07 -12.03 -3.68
CA ASP A 230 12.69 -10.82 -3.12
C ASP A 230 11.89 -10.26 -1.91
N MET A 231 10.56 -10.36 -1.91
CA MET A 231 9.72 -9.94 -0.77
C MET A 231 9.81 -10.90 0.42
N ALA A 232 9.94 -12.20 0.17
CA ALA A 232 10.15 -13.20 1.22
C ALA A 232 11.49 -12.96 1.92
N GLN A 233 12.56 -12.75 1.14
CA GLN A 233 13.87 -12.39 1.68
C GLN A 233 13.80 -11.07 2.47
N PHE A 234 13.15 -10.03 1.93
CA PHE A 234 12.99 -8.75 2.63
C PHE A 234 12.25 -8.90 3.96
N THR A 235 11.21 -9.74 4.01
CA THR A 235 10.48 -10.04 5.24
C THR A 235 11.37 -10.76 6.24
N GLN A 236 12.12 -11.76 5.78
CA GLN A 236 13.08 -12.50 6.60
C GLN A 236 14.12 -11.56 7.20
N GLU A 237 14.74 -10.69 6.40
CA GLU A 237 15.73 -9.71 6.88
C GLU A 237 15.13 -8.75 7.91
N ALA A 238 13.87 -8.31 7.72
CA ALA A 238 13.19 -7.43 8.65
C ALA A 238 12.94 -8.06 10.03
N VAL A 239 12.74 -9.38 10.10
CA VAL A 239 12.35 -10.08 11.34
C VAL A 239 13.41 -11.05 11.88
N ALA A 240 14.50 -11.30 11.15
CA ALA A 240 15.55 -12.29 11.49
C ALA A 240 16.17 -12.03 12.87
N SER A 241 16.39 -10.75 13.20
CA SER A 241 16.79 -10.31 14.53
C SER A 241 15.67 -9.46 15.12
N TRP A 242 14.53 -10.10 15.41
CA TRP A 242 13.37 -9.44 16.01
C TRP A 242 13.83 -8.49 17.13
N PRO A 243 13.65 -7.17 16.96
CA PRO A 243 14.25 -6.19 17.88
C PRO A 243 13.74 -6.37 19.31
N GLN A 244 14.49 -5.88 20.31
CA GLN A 244 13.99 -5.86 21.70
C GLN A 244 13.19 -4.60 22.05
N ASP A 245 13.41 -3.52 21.30
CA ASP A 245 12.71 -2.27 21.48
C ASP A 245 11.39 -2.26 20.70
N ALA A 246 10.31 -1.83 21.34
CA ALA A 246 8.97 -1.91 20.77
C ALA A 246 8.78 -1.01 19.53
N ALA A 247 9.45 0.15 19.47
CA ALA A 247 9.39 1.01 18.28
C ALA A 247 10.13 0.37 17.10
N ALA A 248 11.30 -0.22 17.35
CA ALA A 248 12.03 -0.97 16.32
C ALA A 248 11.26 -2.23 15.86
N GLN A 249 10.60 -2.93 16.78
CA GLN A 249 9.71 -4.06 16.44
C GLN A 249 8.51 -3.62 15.58
N TRP A 250 7.93 -2.45 15.88
CA TRP A 250 6.87 -1.89 15.06
C TRP A 250 7.35 -1.58 13.65
N THR A 251 8.53 -0.97 13.49
CA THR A 251 9.14 -0.75 12.16
C THR A 251 9.36 -2.06 11.41
N ALA A 252 9.83 -3.11 12.09
CA ALA A 252 9.97 -4.45 11.52
C ALA A 252 8.61 -5.05 11.09
N ALA A 253 7.57 -4.89 11.90
CA ALA A 253 6.21 -5.34 11.59
C ALA A 253 5.60 -4.61 10.39
N VAL A 254 5.81 -3.30 10.28
CA VAL A 254 5.38 -2.47 9.13
C VAL A 254 6.10 -2.91 7.85
N ARG A 255 7.41 -3.16 7.93
CA ARG A 255 8.20 -3.70 6.80
C ARG A 255 7.64 -5.03 6.31
N ALA A 256 7.45 -5.98 7.21
CA ALA A 256 6.84 -7.27 6.89
C ALA A 256 5.44 -7.10 6.27
N SER A 257 4.60 -6.25 6.87
CA SER A 257 3.24 -5.97 6.37
C SER A 257 3.24 -5.40 4.95
N SER A 258 4.20 -4.53 4.61
CA SER A 258 4.31 -3.96 3.26
C SER A 258 4.68 -5.02 2.20
N ALA A 259 5.54 -5.98 2.55
CA ALA A 259 5.91 -7.09 1.69
C ALA A 259 4.72 -8.05 1.48
N TYR A 260 4.02 -8.41 2.56
CA TYR A 260 2.82 -9.23 2.47
C TYR A 260 1.70 -8.57 1.66
N PHE A 261 1.54 -7.25 1.78
CA PHE A 261 0.61 -6.50 0.96
C PHE A 261 0.92 -6.66 -0.53
N LEU A 262 2.20 -6.61 -0.92
CA LEU A 262 2.59 -6.83 -2.30
C LEU A 262 2.24 -8.26 -2.76
N CYS A 263 2.47 -9.29 -1.92
CA CYS A 263 2.05 -10.65 -2.23
C CYS A 263 0.53 -10.77 -2.42
N VAL A 264 -0.26 -10.09 -1.61
CA VAL A 264 -1.74 -10.17 -1.62
C VAL A 264 -2.37 -9.36 -2.75
N ARG A 265 -1.91 -8.12 -2.95
CA ARG A 265 -2.50 -7.17 -3.90
C ARG A 265 -2.42 -7.71 -5.33
N TRP A 266 -1.32 -8.37 -5.67
CA TRP A 266 -1.04 -8.81 -7.03
C TRP A 266 -1.92 -9.94 -7.55
N LEU A 267 -2.76 -10.54 -6.70
CA LEU A 267 -3.77 -11.48 -7.16
C LEU A 267 -4.72 -10.87 -8.22
N THR A 268 -4.93 -9.54 -8.19
CA THR A 268 -5.84 -8.81 -9.09
C THR A 268 -5.37 -8.70 -10.55
N PHE A 269 -4.05 -8.74 -10.81
CA PHE A 269 -3.50 -8.25 -12.08
C PHE A 269 -3.22 -9.33 -13.12
N VAL A 270 -3.33 -10.61 -12.73
CA VAL A 270 -2.76 -11.70 -13.51
C VAL A 270 -3.74 -12.89 -13.58
N ARG A 271 -4.56 -12.94 -14.63
CA ARG A 271 -5.31 -14.13 -15.08
C ARG A 271 -4.43 -15.06 -15.95
N LEU A 272 -3.12 -15.13 -15.69
CA LEU A 272 -2.15 -15.68 -16.64
C LEU A 272 -1.80 -17.16 -16.43
N GLU A 273 -2.46 -17.89 -15.53
CA GLU A 273 -2.04 -19.26 -15.17
C GLU A 273 -3.07 -20.33 -15.56
N GLN A 274 -3.71 -20.22 -16.73
CA GLN A 274 -4.38 -21.40 -17.30
C GLN A 274 -3.30 -22.46 -17.61
N GLY A 275 -3.18 -23.48 -16.76
CA GLY A 275 -2.25 -24.60 -16.91
C GLY A 275 -1.16 -24.74 -15.83
N TYR A 276 -0.96 -23.73 -14.98
CA TYR A 276 0.08 -23.74 -13.92
C TYR A 276 -0.51 -23.94 -12.52
N PHE A 277 -1.49 -24.84 -12.37
CA PHE A 277 -2.08 -25.15 -11.05
C PHE A 277 -1.61 -26.53 -10.53
N PRO A 278 -1.20 -26.68 -9.25
CA PRO A 278 -1.07 -25.64 -8.21
C PRO A 278 0.21 -24.80 -8.38
N SER A 279 0.08 -23.47 -8.44
CA SER A 279 1.26 -22.62 -8.59
C SER A 279 1.94 -22.30 -7.27
N LEU A 280 3.25 -22.12 -7.31
CA LEU A 280 4.04 -21.49 -6.24
C LEU A 280 3.39 -20.18 -5.74
N ARG A 281 2.73 -19.44 -6.63
CA ARG A 281 1.90 -18.27 -6.30
C ARG A 281 0.81 -18.57 -5.26
N PHE A 282 0.11 -19.70 -5.36
CA PHE A 282 -0.94 -20.07 -4.42
C PHE A 282 -0.40 -20.32 -3.02
N ALA A 283 0.73 -21.03 -2.92
CA ALA A 283 1.43 -21.25 -1.66
C ALA A 283 1.85 -19.92 -1.02
N ILE A 284 2.47 -19.04 -1.83
CA ILE A 284 2.91 -17.70 -1.42
C ILE A 284 1.74 -16.87 -0.91
N TYR A 285 0.66 -16.78 -1.69
CA TYR A 285 -0.52 -16.00 -1.33
C TYR A 285 -1.18 -16.51 -0.04
N THR A 286 -1.43 -17.81 0.06
CA THR A 286 -2.12 -18.40 1.21
C THR A 286 -1.32 -18.18 2.48
N MET A 287 -0.01 -18.38 2.44
CA MET A 287 0.83 -18.15 3.61
C MET A 287 1.04 -16.68 3.92
N ALA A 288 1.05 -15.78 2.92
CA ALA A 288 1.00 -14.34 3.19
C ALA A 288 -0.28 -14.00 3.97
N MET A 289 -1.44 -14.54 3.58
CA MET A 289 -2.69 -14.37 4.32
C MET A 289 -2.66 -14.94 5.75
N VAL A 290 -2.01 -16.09 5.93
CA VAL A 290 -1.85 -16.70 7.25
C VAL A 290 -0.89 -15.92 8.15
N CYS A 291 0.22 -15.40 7.60
CA CYS A 291 1.34 -14.86 8.38
C CYS A 291 1.35 -13.33 8.50
N GLN A 292 0.60 -12.60 7.66
CA GLN A 292 0.60 -11.13 7.61
C GLN A 292 0.47 -10.41 8.96
N PHE A 293 -0.23 -11.01 9.93
CA PHE A 293 -0.44 -10.43 11.25
C PHE A 293 0.51 -10.96 12.34
N ASN A 294 1.39 -11.93 12.04
CA ASN A 294 2.28 -12.53 13.04
C ASN A 294 3.23 -11.52 13.69
N PRO A 295 3.92 -10.62 12.94
CA PRO A 295 4.79 -9.61 13.54
C PRO A 295 4.03 -8.66 14.48
N VAL A 296 2.85 -8.21 14.06
CA VAL A 296 1.99 -7.32 14.86
C VAL A 296 1.51 -8.03 16.12
N LEU A 297 1.07 -9.29 16.01
CA LEU A 297 0.66 -10.10 17.15
C LEU A 297 1.81 -10.33 18.13
N ARG A 298 3.03 -10.58 17.63
CA ARG A 298 4.21 -10.78 18.47
C ARG A 298 4.55 -9.53 19.27
N LEU A 299 4.58 -8.37 18.60
CA LEU A 299 4.75 -7.07 19.25
C LEU A 299 3.70 -6.86 20.36
N MET A 300 2.43 -7.19 20.08
CA MET A 300 1.35 -7.04 21.06
C MET A 300 1.43 -8.04 22.23
N ASP A 301 2.00 -9.22 21.99
CA ASP A 301 2.26 -10.21 23.05
C ASP A 301 3.39 -9.76 23.99
N GLU A 302 4.44 -9.16 23.43
CA GLU A 302 5.61 -8.68 24.18
C GLU A 302 5.36 -7.31 24.84
N HIS A 303 4.57 -6.45 24.18
CA HIS A 303 4.27 -5.09 24.60
C HIS A 303 2.76 -4.79 24.44
N PRO A 304 1.90 -5.33 25.33
CA PRO A 304 0.43 -5.20 25.22
C PRO A 304 -0.06 -3.75 25.15
N ASP A 305 0.65 -2.86 25.83
CA ASP A 305 0.31 -1.44 25.97
C ASP A 305 0.92 -0.55 24.88
N PHE A 306 1.81 -1.09 24.03
CA PHE A 306 2.53 -0.30 23.01
C PHE A 306 1.60 0.43 22.06
N LEU A 307 0.56 -0.27 21.58
CA LEU A 307 -0.42 0.31 20.67
C LEU A 307 -1.28 1.41 21.32
N ALA A 308 -1.41 1.43 22.64
CA ALA A 308 -2.13 2.49 23.34
C ALA A 308 -1.21 3.68 23.71
N HIS A 309 0.05 3.40 24.09
CA HIS A 309 0.93 4.40 24.71
C HIS A 309 2.03 4.94 23.81
N SER A 310 2.48 4.18 22.80
CA SER A 310 3.61 4.55 21.92
C SER A 310 3.18 4.79 20.47
N LEU A 311 2.00 4.28 20.10
CA LEU A 311 1.29 4.60 18.87
C LEU A 311 1.08 6.10 18.59
N PRO A 312 0.91 6.97 19.61
CA PRO A 312 1.05 8.42 19.43
C PRO A 312 2.27 8.88 18.66
N GLU A 313 3.43 8.31 18.96
CA GLU A 313 4.70 8.78 18.42
C GLU A 313 5.00 8.13 17.07
N ALA A 314 4.27 7.07 16.72
CA ALA A 314 4.36 6.41 15.43
C ALA A 314 3.67 7.23 14.33
N ASN A 315 4.37 7.41 13.20
CA ASN A 315 3.82 8.12 12.06
C ASN A 315 2.56 7.40 11.56
N VAL A 316 1.44 8.11 11.47
CA VAL A 316 0.13 7.59 11.09
C VAL A 316 0.14 6.86 9.73
N HIS A 317 1.11 7.15 8.86
CA HIS A 317 1.35 6.43 7.61
C HIS A 317 1.78 4.97 7.79
N HIS A 318 2.37 4.59 8.94
CA HIS A 318 2.80 3.22 9.28
C HIS A 318 1.65 2.23 9.29
N PHE A 319 0.46 2.71 9.64
CA PHE A 319 -0.72 1.87 9.80
C PHE A 319 -1.32 1.46 8.46
N ARG A 320 -1.10 2.23 7.40
CA ARG A 320 -1.74 2.02 6.09
C ARG A 320 -1.69 0.56 5.65
N TRP A 321 -0.52 -0.08 5.72
CA TRP A 321 -0.35 -1.47 5.26
C TRP A 321 -1.19 -2.45 6.07
N VAL A 322 -1.19 -2.34 7.40
CA VAL A 322 -1.99 -3.21 8.29
C VAL A 322 -3.49 -3.06 7.99
N TYR A 323 -3.97 -1.84 7.76
CA TYR A 323 -5.37 -1.58 7.46
C TYR A 323 -5.80 -2.09 6.08
N VAL A 324 -4.95 -1.94 5.08
CA VAL A 324 -5.21 -2.49 3.75
C VAL A 324 -5.23 -4.02 3.83
N LEU A 325 -4.32 -4.63 4.60
CA LEU A 325 -4.32 -6.07 4.85
C LEU A 325 -5.61 -6.56 5.53
N PHE A 326 -6.23 -5.79 6.44
CA PHE A 326 -7.55 -6.13 6.98
C PHE A 326 -8.63 -6.25 5.89
N ILE A 327 -8.63 -5.34 4.92
CA ILE A 327 -9.60 -5.37 3.81
C ILE A 327 -9.44 -6.66 2.99
N TYR A 328 -8.22 -6.97 2.54
CA TYR A 328 -7.99 -8.18 1.75
C TYR A 328 -8.22 -9.46 2.56
N SER A 329 -7.82 -9.48 3.84
CA SER A 329 -8.10 -10.58 4.76
C SER A 329 -9.58 -10.84 4.94
N SER A 330 -10.39 -9.78 5.02
CA SER A 330 -11.84 -9.92 5.19
C SER A 330 -12.51 -10.53 3.97
N VAL A 331 -12.07 -10.16 2.76
CA VAL A 331 -12.54 -10.79 1.51
C VAL A 331 -12.09 -12.26 1.46
N PHE A 332 -10.84 -12.55 1.81
CA PHE A 332 -10.34 -13.92 1.86
C PHE A 332 -11.12 -14.80 2.85
N LEU A 333 -11.42 -14.28 4.04
CA LEU A 333 -12.26 -14.96 5.04
C LEU A 333 -13.69 -15.19 4.54
N ALA A 334 -14.27 -14.22 3.83
CA ALA A 334 -15.60 -14.36 3.23
C ALA A 334 -15.64 -15.43 2.13
N VAL A 335 -14.59 -15.54 1.31
CA VAL A 335 -14.44 -16.65 0.35
C VAL A 335 -14.33 -17.97 1.13
N LEU A 336 -13.35 -18.10 2.04
CA LEU A 336 -13.11 -19.32 2.81
C LEU A 336 -14.34 -19.82 3.58
N ALA A 337 -15.20 -18.93 4.06
CA ALA A 337 -16.45 -19.29 4.72
C ALA A 337 -17.33 -20.21 3.85
N SER A 338 -17.32 -20.02 2.53
CA SER A 338 -18.07 -20.83 1.54
C SER A 338 -17.46 -22.21 1.29
N PHE A 339 -16.19 -22.39 1.64
CA PHE A 339 -15.42 -23.63 1.42
C PHE A 339 -15.16 -24.41 2.71
N ARG A 340 -15.50 -23.85 3.87
CA ARG A 340 -15.14 -24.39 5.20
C ARG A 340 -15.53 -25.84 5.45
N GLN A 341 -16.62 -26.31 4.85
CA GLN A 341 -17.11 -27.69 5.02
C GLN A 341 -16.46 -28.69 4.05
N ARG A 342 -15.66 -28.21 3.10
CA ARG A 342 -14.98 -29.05 2.12
C ARG A 342 -13.65 -29.56 2.66
N THR A 343 -13.19 -30.65 2.08
CA THR A 343 -11.84 -31.21 2.28
C THR A 343 -10.97 -30.83 1.10
N GLY A 344 -9.65 -30.82 1.30
CA GLY A 344 -8.67 -30.57 0.25
C GLY A 344 -7.27 -30.88 0.75
N ALA A 345 -6.26 -30.67 -0.11
CA ALA A 345 -4.86 -30.87 0.22
C ALA A 345 -4.42 -30.04 1.46
N LEU A 346 -4.94 -28.81 1.54
CA LEU A 346 -4.86 -27.94 2.70
C LEU A 346 -6.29 -27.68 3.18
N SER A 347 -6.57 -27.92 4.47
CA SER A 347 -7.93 -27.86 4.99
C SER A 347 -8.47 -26.42 5.00
N PRO A 348 -9.52 -26.09 4.22
CA PRO A 348 -10.11 -24.74 4.22
C PRO A 348 -10.56 -24.32 5.62
N SER A 349 -11.02 -25.29 6.42
CA SER A 349 -11.46 -25.06 7.80
C SER A 349 -10.32 -24.60 8.71
N ARG A 350 -9.17 -25.28 8.66
CA ARG A 350 -7.99 -24.91 9.46
C ARG A 350 -7.42 -23.57 9.04
N VAL A 351 -7.36 -23.28 7.73
CA VAL A 351 -6.92 -21.98 7.21
C VAL A 351 -7.88 -20.88 7.69
N TYR A 352 -9.19 -21.07 7.53
CA TYR A 352 -10.19 -20.12 7.98
C TYR A 352 -10.09 -19.85 9.48
N ASP A 353 -10.03 -20.89 10.31
CA ASP A 353 -9.98 -20.75 11.77
C ASP A 353 -8.69 -20.03 12.20
N THR A 354 -7.55 -20.34 11.57
CA THR A 354 -6.26 -19.69 11.84
C THR A 354 -6.26 -18.23 11.46
N VAL A 355 -6.68 -17.90 10.23
CA VAL A 355 -6.73 -16.51 9.74
C VAL A 355 -7.75 -15.71 10.54
N ARG A 356 -8.92 -16.28 10.83
CA ARG A 356 -9.98 -15.63 11.63
C ARG A 356 -9.48 -15.29 13.02
N ALA A 357 -8.85 -16.24 13.72
CA ALA A 357 -8.38 -16.01 15.08
C ALA A 357 -7.36 -14.85 15.15
N LYS A 358 -6.46 -14.78 14.18
CA LYS A 358 -5.48 -13.69 14.08
C LYS A 358 -6.13 -12.37 13.69
N PHE A 359 -6.99 -12.38 12.67
CA PHE A 359 -7.76 -11.21 12.24
C PHE A 359 -8.53 -10.61 13.42
N ASP A 360 -9.35 -11.39 14.12
CA ASP A 360 -10.18 -10.91 15.22
C ASP A 360 -9.33 -10.38 16.38
N ARG A 361 -8.15 -10.95 16.61
CA ARG A 361 -7.25 -10.53 17.68
C ARG A 361 -6.60 -9.18 17.38
N VAL A 362 -6.05 -9.00 16.17
CA VAL A 362 -5.46 -7.71 15.78
C VAL A 362 -6.55 -6.66 15.59
N TRP A 363 -7.68 -7.03 14.96
CA TRP A 363 -8.80 -6.12 14.71
C TRP A 363 -9.35 -5.52 16.01
N ARG A 364 -9.60 -6.34 17.04
CA ARG A 364 -10.12 -5.85 18.34
C ARG A 364 -9.19 -4.81 18.97
N GLN A 365 -7.89 -5.02 18.82
CA GLN A 365 -6.87 -4.16 19.41
C GLN A 365 -6.81 -2.83 18.67
N PHE A 366 -6.73 -2.86 17.34
CA PHE A 366 -6.78 -1.65 16.51
C PHE A 366 -8.10 -0.89 16.64
N HIS A 367 -9.23 -1.60 16.72
CA HIS A 367 -10.54 -1.01 16.95
C HIS A 367 -10.66 -0.38 18.35
N SER A 368 -9.91 -0.85 19.35
CA SER A 368 -9.92 -0.22 20.67
C SER A 368 -9.23 1.15 20.70
N LEU A 369 -8.35 1.42 19.74
CA LEU A 369 -7.55 2.65 19.66
C LEU A 369 -8.42 3.82 19.17
N GLU A 370 -8.80 4.69 20.09
CA GLU A 370 -9.64 5.86 19.78
C GLU A 370 -8.96 6.80 18.78
N ALA A 371 -7.64 6.97 18.89
CA ALA A 371 -6.82 7.76 17.96
C ALA A 371 -7.07 7.33 16.51
N LEU A 372 -6.92 6.03 16.22
CA LEU A 372 -7.07 5.53 14.86
C LEU A 372 -8.53 5.59 14.39
N ARG A 373 -9.50 5.33 15.27
CA ARG A 373 -10.93 5.46 14.94
C ARG A 373 -11.38 6.90 14.69
N SER A 374 -10.63 7.89 15.15
CA SER A 374 -10.92 9.29 14.86
C SER A 374 -10.50 9.71 13.44
N VAL A 375 -9.68 8.91 12.77
CA VAL A 375 -9.33 9.09 11.35
C VAL A 375 -10.35 8.38 10.48
N PRO A 376 -11.11 9.09 9.62
CA PRO A 376 -12.20 8.50 8.83
C PRO A 376 -11.80 7.27 8.04
N LYS A 377 -10.68 7.34 7.29
CA LYS A 377 -10.11 6.20 6.55
C LYS A 377 -9.95 4.94 7.40
N TYR A 378 -9.34 5.04 8.58
CA TYR A 378 -9.05 3.87 9.42
C TYR A 378 -10.30 3.32 10.10
N ALA A 379 -11.19 4.20 10.55
CA ALA A 379 -12.50 3.80 11.05
C ALA A 379 -13.28 3.01 9.99
N ASP A 380 -13.35 3.54 8.76
CA ASP A 380 -14.02 2.89 7.64
C ASP A 380 -13.37 1.55 7.30
N CYS A 381 -12.03 1.49 7.23
CA CYS A 381 -11.32 0.23 6.99
C CYS A 381 -11.68 -0.87 8.02
N LEU A 382 -11.71 -0.54 9.31
CA LEU A 382 -12.03 -1.50 10.38
C LEU A 382 -13.48 -1.94 10.29
N GLU A 383 -14.41 -1.02 10.06
CA GLU A 383 -15.82 -1.36 9.97
C GLU A 383 -16.12 -2.21 8.72
N ILE A 384 -15.59 -1.81 7.56
CA ILE A 384 -15.72 -2.55 6.30
C ILE A 384 -15.15 -3.96 6.45
N SER A 385 -13.92 -4.07 6.94
CA SER A 385 -13.27 -5.37 7.11
C SER A 385 -14.04 -6.26 8.07
N GLN A 386 -14.62 -5.72 9.14
CA GLN A 386 -15.44 -6.51 10.07
C GLN A 386 -16.73 -7.00 9.41
N LEU A 387 -17.45 -6.13 8.68
CA LEU A 387 -18.69 -6.48 7.99
C LEU A 387 -18.46 -7.56 6.94
N TRP A 388 -17.41 -7.42 6.13
CA TRP A 388 -17.05 -8.40 5.11
C TRP A 388 -16.56 -9.72 5.72
N ALA A 389 -15.75 -9.64 6.77
CA ALA A 389 -15.25 -10.81 7.47
C ALA A 389 -16.42 -11.65 8.02
N GLN A 390 -17.52 -11.04 8.49
CA GLN A 390 -18.67 -11.73 9.07
C GLN A 390 -19.61 -12.40 8.06
N LEU A 391 -19.38 -12.24 6.75
CA LEU A 391 -20.21 -12.90 5.75
C LEU A 391 -20.12 -14.43 5.90
N GLY A 392 -21.30 -15.07 5.88
CA GLY A 392 -21.43 -16.52 5.94
C GLY A 392 -21.09 -17.20 4.62
N ALA A 393 -21.25 -18.52 4.59
CA ALA A 393 -21.11 -19.31 3.38
C ALA A 393 -22.11 -18.88 2.30
N LEU A 394 -21.62 -18.73 1.07
CA LEU A 394 -22.41 -18.37 -0.12
C LEU A 394 -22.24 -19.42 -1.22
N ALA A 395 -23.18 -19.44 -2.17
CA ALA A 395 -23.22 -20.49 -3.18
C ALA A 395 -22.27 -20.24 -4.36
N SER A 396 -21.93 -18.98 -4.64
CA SER A 396 -21.11 -18.59 -5.78
C SER A 396 -20.31 -17.31 -5.50
N SER A 397 -19.26 -17.08 -6.30
CA SER A 397 -18.48 -15.82 -6.28
C SER A 397 -19.37 -14.60 -6.56
N ARG A 398 -20.35 -14.74 -7.47
CA ARG A 398 -21.31 -13.69 -7.80
C ARG A 398 -22.19 -13.31 -6.60
N ASP A 399 -22.67 -14.29 -5.84
CA ASP A 399 -23.46 -14.04 -4.64
C ASP A 399 -22.61 -13.35 -3.56
N LEU A 400 -21.34 -13.72 -3.46
CA LEU A 400 -20.37 -13.09 -2.56
C LEU A 400 -20.10 -11.63 -2.94
N ILE A 401 -19.84 -11.33 -4.21
CA ILE A 401 -19.66 -9.93 -4.67
C ILE A 401 -20.90 -9.10 -4.32
N ALA A 402 -22.10 -9.62 -4.59
CA ALA A 402 -23.34 -8.93 -4.25
C ALA A 402 -23.51 -8.75 -2.72
N ALA A 403 -23.08 -9.72 -1.90
CA ALA A 403 -23.14 -9.63 -0.46
C ALA A 403 -22.14 -8.60 0.12
N LEU A 404 -20.91 -8.57 -0.39
CA LEU A 404 -19.88 -7.58 -0.02
C LEU A 404 -20.38 -6.15 -0.27
N GLN A 405 -20.95 -5.90 -1.46
CA GLN A 405 -21.49 -4.59 -1.82
C GLN A 405 -22.72 -4.22 -0.97
N ARG A 406 -23.63 -5.19 -0.74
CA ARG A 406 -24.86 -4.97 0.04
C ARG A 406 -24.55 -4.66 1.51
N ALA A 407 -23.52 -5.29 2.09
CA ALA A 407 -23.15 -5.10 3.49
C ALA A 407 -22.78 -3.64 3.83
N LEU A 408 -22.28 -2.88 2.85
CA LEU A 408 -21.87 -1.48 3.04
C LEU A 408 -22.93 -0.46 2.61
N GLY A 409 -23.91 -0.87 1.80
CA GLY A 409 -24.78 0.05 1.07
C GLY A 409 -24.07 0.69 -0.15
N ALA A 410 -24.85 1.23 -1.09
CA ALA A 410 -24.35 1.60 -2.41
C ALA A 410 -23.21 2.64 -2.40
N ASP A 411 -23.39 3.74 -1.67
CA ASP A 411 -22.43 4.85 -1.64
C ASP A 411 -21.09 4.46 -0.99
N ARG A 412 -21.15 3.86 0.20
CA ARG A 412 -19.95 3.39 0.91
C ARG A 412 -19.24 2.26 0.18
N SER A 413 -20.00 1.34 -0.42
CA SER A 413 -19.45 0.28 -1.28
C SER A 413 -18.67 0.88 -2.43
N SER A 414 -19.24 1.85 -3.16
CA SER A 414 -18.56 2.47 -4.30
C SER A 414 -17.24 3.13 -3.89
N ARG A 415 -17.23 3.90 -2.79
CA ARG A 415 -15.99 4.51 -2.27
C ARG A 415 -14.95 3.47 -1.88
N ALA A 416 -15.32 2.47 -1.09
CA ALA A 416 -14.40 1.43 -0.62
C ALA A 416 -13.82 0.63 -1.79
N VAL A 417 -14.67 0.20 -2.72
CA VAL A 417 -14.27 -0.60 -3.88
C VAL A 417 -13.34 0.19 -4.79
N ASN A 418 -13.66 1.45 -5.09
CA ASN A 418 -12.79 2.31 -5.88
C ASN A 418 -11.44 2.53 -5.18
N TYR A 419 -11.43 2.71 -3.87
CA TYR A 419 -10.19 2.95 -3.13
C TYR A 419 -9.27 1.71 -3.10
N PHE A 420 -9.78 0.54 -2.69
CA PHE A 420 -8.93 -0.66 -2.49
C PHE A 420 -8.70 -1.45 -3.77
N PHE A 421 -9.73 -1.57 -4.62
CA PHE A 421 -9.70 -2.43 -5.82
C PHE A 421 -9.65 -1.62 -7.12
N GLY A 422 -9.88 -0.31 -7.06
CA GLY A 422 -9.90 0.57 -8.24
C GLY A 422 -11.24 0.58 -8.97
N SER A 423 -11.93 -0.56 -9.04
CA SER A 423 -13.25 -0.69 -9.64
C SER A 423 -14.01 -1.92 -9.15
N GLU A 424 -15.32 -1.95 -9.36
CA GLU A 424 -16.16 -3.13 -9.10
C GLU A 424 -15.73 -4.33 -9.96
N HIS A 425 -15.25 -4.07 -11.18
CA HIS A 425 -14.71 -5.10 -12.04
C HIS A 425 -13.50 -5.80 -11.42
N ASN A 426 -12.55 -5.03 -10.89
CA ASN A 426 -11.36 -5.58 -10.26
C ASN A 426 -11.66 -6.29 -8.94
N LEU A 427 -12.62 -5.81 -8.14
CA LEU A 427 -13.13 -6.56 -6.99
C LEU A 427 -13.70 -7.91 -7.44
N GLY A 428 -14.54 -7.91 -8.48
CA GLY A 428 -15.12 -9.14 -9.02
C GLY A 428 -14.05 -10.11 -9.49
N ALA A 429 -13.07 -9.64 -10.26
CA ALA A 429 -11.95 -10.45 -10.72
C ALA A 429 -11.14 -11.02 -9.55
N TYR A 430 -10.90 -10.23 -8.49
CA TYR A 430 -10.20 -10.70 -7.29
C TYR A 430 -10.97 -11.82 -6.59
N VAL A 431 -12.28 -11.65 -6.40
CA VAL A 431 -13.14 -12.65 -5.75
C VAL A 431 -13.25 -13.92 -6.59
N ASP A 432 -13.41 -13.79 -7.91
CA ASP A 432 -13.45 -14.93 -8.83
C ASP A 432 -12.15 -15.72 -8.79
N THR A 433 -10.99 -15.06 -8.84
CA THR A 433 -9.68 -15.73 -8.74
C THR A 433 -9.52 -16.44 -7.40
N LEU A 434 -9.92 -15.83 -6.28
CA LEU A 434 -9.91 -16.51 -4.99
C LEU A 434 -10.84 -17.71 -4.95
N TRP A 435 -12.01 -17.59 -5.56
CA TRP A 435 -12.99 -18.65 -5.61
C TRP A 435 -12.47 -19.86 -6.39
N GLU A 436 -11.90 -19.62 -7.58
CA GLU A 436 -11.27 -20.65 -8.42
C GLU A 436 -10.13 -21.35 -7.67
N LEU A 437 -9.25 -20.58 -7.03
CA LEU A 437 -8.14 -21.13 -6.23
C LEU A 437 -8.63 -22.03 -5.09
N MET A 438 -9.70 -21.62 -4.39
CA MET A 438 -10.28 -22.42 -3.30
C MET A 438 -11.00 -23.67 -3.83
N ASP A 439 -11.70 -23.57 -4.97
CA ASP A 439 -12.30 -24.73 -5.64
C ASP A 439 -11.25 -25.77 -6.01
N ASP A 440 -10.14 -25.34 -6.61
CA ASP A 440 -9.09 -26.25 -7.04
C ASP A 440 -8.33 -26.87 -5.84
N MET A 441 -8.06 -26.09 -4.78
CA MET A 441 -7.51 -26.62 -3.53
C MET A 441 -8.40 -27.71 -2.91
N CYS A 442 -9.73 -27.54 -2.98
CA CYS A 442 -10.68 -28.53 -2.47
C CYS A 442 -10.83 -29.77 -3.37
N ARG A 443 -10.46 -29.68 -4.65
CA ARG A 443 -10.44 -30.83 -5.57
C ARG A 443 -9.21 -31.70 -5.38
N ALA A 444 -8.10 -31.12 -4.92
CA ALA A 444 -6.88 -31.86 -4.62
C ALA A 444 -7.10 -32.76 -3.39
N THR A 445 -7.03 -34.08 -3.60
CA THR A 445 -7.14 -35.08 -2.52
C THR A 445 -5.79 -35.51 -1.95
N GLU A 446 -4.69 -35.13 -2.61
CA GLU A 446 -3.31 -35.42 -2.19
C GLU A 446 -2.55 -34.10 -1.95
N PRO A 447 -1.51 -34.11 -1.09
CA PRO A 447 -0.63 -32.95 -0.91
C PRO A 447 -0.14 -32.40 -2.23
N LEU A 448 -0.19 -31.08 -2.37
CA LEU A 448 0.17 -30.39 -3.60
C LEU A 448 1.66 -30.04 -3.56
N THR A 449 2.49 -30.89 -4.17
CA THR A 449 3.92 -30.61 -4.35
C THR A 449 4.10 -29.53 -5.41
N VAL A 450 4.62 -28.38 -4.98
CA VAL A 450 4.91 -27.24 -5.86
C VAL A 450 6.32 -27.36 -6.44
N VAL A 451 7.30 -27.59 -5.56
CA VAL A 451 8.71 -27.91 -5.85
C VAL A 451 9.20 -28.88 -4.78
N ARG A 452 10.40 -29.46 -4.91
CA ARG A 452 10.95 -30.46 -3.99
C ARG A 452 10.93 -30.03 -2.51
N GLY A 453 11.07 -28.74 -2.22
CA GLY A 453 11.05 -28.18 -0.87
C GLY A 453 9.70 -27.65 -0.38
N ILE A 454 8.71 -27.49 -1.26
CA ILE A 454 7.46 -26.78 -0.95
C ILE A 454 6.28 -27.68 -1.29
N VAL A 455 5.62 -28.17 -0.23
CA VAL A 455 4.41 -28.98 -0.31
C VAL A 455 3.29 -28.22 0.39
N VAL A 456 2.19 -27.96 -0.31
CA VAL A 456 1.02 -27.31 0.26
C VAL A 456 0.13 -28.37 0.89
N ASN A 457 0.17 -28.41 2.22
CA ASN A 457 -0.64 -29.29 3.06
C ASN A 457 -0.84 -28.67 4.46
N ASP A 458 -1.57 -29.37 5.33
CA ASP A 458 -1.77 -28.94 6.72
C ASP A 458 -0.44 -28.81 7.51
N ASP A 459 0.60 -29.61 7.21
CA ASP A 459 1.90 -29.51 7.87
C ASP A 459 2.61 -28.18 7.58
N MET A 460 2.40 -27.62 6.38
CA MET A 460 2.90 -26.29 6.01
C MET A 460 2.33 -25.22 6.94
N LEU A 461 1.03 -25.31 7.24
CA LEU A 461 0.36 -24.40 8.18
C LEU A 461 0.89 -24.58 9.60
N GLU A 462 1.10 -25.81 10.04
CA GLU A 462 1.65 -26.11 11.38
C GLU A 462 3.09 -25.62 11.53
N THR A 463 3.90 -25.73 10.47
CA THR A 463 5.33 -25.39 10.48
C THR A 463 5.59 -23.88 10.40
N TYR A 464 4.85 -23.20 9.51
CA TYR A 464 5.12 -21.81 9.14
C TYR A 464 4.06 -20.84 9.61
N GLY A 465 2.87 -21.32 9.98
CA GLY A 465 1.72 -20.48 10.27
C GLY A 465 1.95 -19.52 11.44
N SER A 466 2.80 -19.83 12.42
CA SER A 466 3.12 -18.93 13.54
C SER A 466 4.44 -18.16 13.38
N ARG A 467 5.21 -18.40 12.30
CA ARG A 467 6.51 -17.75 12.09
C ARG A 467 6.35 -16.31 11.64
N LEU A 468 7.30 -15.45 12.00
CA LEU A 468 7.26 -14.03 11.66
C LEU A 468 7.48 -13.79 10.17
N GLU A 469 8.36 -14.60 9.58
CA GLU A 469 8.79 -14.54 8.18
C GLU A 469 7.87 -15.34 7.24
N GLY A 470 7.07 -16.27 7.78
CA GLY A 470 6.29 -17.21 6.99
C GLY A 470 7.13 -18.40 6.51
N PHE A 471 6.81 -18.95 5.34
CA PHE A 471 7.63 -20.00 4.72
C PHE A 471 8.68 -19.36 3.82
N GLN A 472 9.85 -20.00 3.76
CA GLN A 472 10.98 -19.51 2.98
C GLN A 472 10.93 -20.10 1.58
N PHE A 473 11.23 -19.27 0.59
CA PHE A 473 11.52 -19.66 -0.78
C PHE A 473 12.40 -18.60 -1.43
N ASP A 474 13.17 -19.00 -2.44
CA ASP A 474 14.11 -18.13 -3.12
C ASP A 474 13.97 -18.20 -4.67
N LYS A 475 14.97 -17.66 -5.38
CA LYS A 475 14.98 -17.66 -6.85
C LYS A 475 15.26 -19.04 -7.43
N ASP A 476 15.96 -19.91 -6.72
CA ASP A 476 16.23 -21.27 -7.17
C ASP A 476 14.93 -22.10 -7.12
N ASP A 477 14.09 -21.90 -6.10
CA ASP A 477 12.74 -22.48 -6.05
C ASP A 477 11.86 -22.02 -7.23
N VAL A 478 11.98 -20.75 -7.63
CA VAL A 478 11.26 -20.22 -8.80
C VAL A 478 11.73 -20.90 -10.08
N ILE A 479 13.04 -21.07 -10.26
CA ILE A 479 13.60 -21.75 -11.44
C ILE A 479 13.15 -23.22 -11.47
N GLU A 480 13.21 -23.92 -10.33
CA GLU A 480 12.75 -25.30 -10.22
C GLU A 480 11.27 -25.44 -10.60
N PHE A 481 10.42 -24.54 -10.08
CA PHE A 481 8.99 -24.53 -10.39
C PHE A 481 8.74 -24.39 -11.89
N ILE A 482 9.46 -23.48 -12.53
CA ILE A 482 9.33 -23.18 -13.95
C ILE A 482 9.81 -24.36 -14.82
N ASP A 483 10.95 -24.95 -14.48
CA ASP A 483 11.50 -26.11 -15.19
C ASP A 483 10.55 -27.31 -15.12
N ALA A 484 9.91 -27.54 -13.97
CA ALA A 484 8.94 -28.63 -13.78
C ALA A 484 7.67 -28.48 -14.64
N HIS A 485 7.23 -27.26 -14.91
CA HIS A 485 6.00 -26.96 -15.66
C HIS A 485 6.24 -26.62 -17.14
N SER A 486 7.49 -26.41 -17.56
CA SER A 486 7.85 -26.16 -18.97
C SER A 486 7.92 -27.44 -19.82
N THR A 487 7.84 -28.61 -19.19
CA THR A 487 7.83 -29.95 -19.84
C THR A 487 6.46 -30.54 -20.11
N THR A 488 5.39 -29.82 -19.77
CA THR A 488 3.97 -30.18 -19.99
C THR A 488 3.32 -29.17 -20.91
#